data_AF-A0A662C169-F1
#
_entry.id   AF-A0A662C169-F1
#
_cell.length_a   1.000
_cell.length_b   1.000
_cell.length_c   1.000
_cell.angle_alpha   90.00
_cell.angle_beta   90.00
_cell.angle_gamma   90.00
#
_symmetry.space_group_name_H-M   'P 1'
#
loop_
_entity.id
_entity.type
_entity.pdbx_description
1 polymer ?
#
loop_
_entity_poly.entity_id
_entity_poly.type
_entity_poly.pdbx_seq_one_letter_code
_entity_poly.pdbx_strand_id
1 'polypeptide(L)'
;FTYYTDLSLWDTFRDLHSLYILIAPNEQRDMLVSLVKMSEQGGALPRWPSGYGYTGSMLGSPADMVIAESYLKGIRDFDVETAYQSMKKTALNPSPSGSAYSGRRGITSYLKYSYCAADEMDEAVSKTMEYAWADDAISRLADALGYDEDAKLFKEHSLYYKNVWNLETQYFQPKNSDGKFVEKFKPLQLTYTDWDEEYTDDYVEGSALQWRYAIPFDAHGLISLFKSKEYFVSELNDFFALSDPGLNTWTPGSYYWHGNEPDIYSPYLSTMQDVRI
;
A
#
# COMPACT_ATOMS: atom_id res chain seq x y z
N PHE A 1 8.48 27.69 -6.52
CA PHE A 1 8.39 26.45 -5.75
C PHE A 1 9.70 26.28 -5.00
N THR A 2 9.64 25.90 -3.73
CA THR A 2 10.75 25.39 -2.94
C THR A 2 10.93 23.91 -3.28
N TYR A 3 12.16 23.44 -3.51
CA TYR A 3 12.41 22.03 -3.79
C TYR A 3 12.46 21.24 -2.48
N TYR A 4 11.63 20.21 -2.36
CA TYR A 4 11.61 19.28 -1.23
C TYR A 4 12.20 17.92 -1.63
N THR A 5 12.88 17.29 -0.70
CA THR A 5 13.35 15.91 -0.75
C THR A 5 13.26 15.33 0.66
N ASP A 6 13.81 14.15 0.87
CA ASP A 6 13.71 13.39 2.11
C ASP A 6 12.24 13.09 2.49
N LEU A 7 11.48 12.58 1.51
CA LEU A 7 10.05 12.27 1.63
C LEU A 7 9.85 10.76 1.86
N SER A 8 9.50 10.35 3.09
CA SER A 8 9.27 8.94 3.43
C SER A 8 7.92 8.43 2.95
N LEU A 9 7.69 8.42 1.63
CA LEU A 9 6.32 8.37 1.10
C LEU A 9 5.56 7.12 1.51
N TRP A 10 6.20 5.97 1.74
CA TRP A 10 5.54 4.75 2.21
C TRP A 10 4.83 4.93 3.57
N ASP A 11 5.34 5.81 4.41
CA ASP A 11 4.75 6.21 5.68
C ASP A 11 3.89 7.46 5.48
N THR A 12 4.45 8.49 4.86
CA THR A 12 3.84 9.84 4.85
C THR A 12 2.63 9.96 3.94
N PHE A 13 2.37 9.01 3.03
CA PHE A 13 1.11 8.98 2.27
C PHE A 13 -0.11 8.72 3.16
N ARG A 14 0.09 8.15 4.35
CA ARG A 14 -0.95 7.59 5.19
C ARG A 14 -1.71 8.63 6.00
N ASP A 15 -0.99 9.65 6.42
CA ASP A 15 -1.49 10.71 7.31
C ASP A 15 -0.88 12.09 7.01
N LEU A 16 0.44 12.17 6.85
CA LEU A 16 1.19 13.43 6.85
C LEU A 16 0.90 14.29 5.61
N HIS A 17 0.89 13.69 4.42
CA HIS A 17 0.51 14.41 3.20
C HIS A 17 -0.98 14.81 3.23
N SER A 18 -1.85 13.95 3.74
CA SER A 18 -3.27 14.25 3.94
C SER A 18 -3.49 15.42 4.92
N LEU A 19 -2.65 15.52 5.95
CA LEU A 19 -2.60 16.64 6.89
C LEU A 19 -2.05 17.92 6.23
N TYR A 20 -0.97 17.84 5.47
CA TYR A 20 -0.41 19.00 4.75
C TYR A 20 -1.37 19.60 3.72
N ILE A 21 -2.24 18.80 3.08
CA ILE A 21 -3.33 19.33 2.25
C ILE A 21 -4.21 20.32 3.03
N LEU A 22 -4.39 20.12 4.35
CA LEU A 22 -5.23 20.96 5.20
C LEU A 22 -4.48 22.14 5.83
N ILE A 23 -3.25 21.93 6.32
CA ILE A 23 -2.53 22.92 7.15
C ILE A 23 -1.35 23.60 6.45
N ALA A 24 -0.82 23.01 5.37
CA ALA A 24 0.37 23.47 4.65
C ALA A 24 0.22 23.25 3.12
N PRO A 25 -0.86 23.76 2.48
CA PRO A 25 -1.17 23.42 1.10
C PRO A 25 -0.16 23.98 0.08
N ASN A 26 0.57 25.04 0.41
CA ASN A 26 1.62 25.59 -0.45
C ASN A 26 2.86 24.69 -0.45
N GLU A 27 3.24 24.21 0.73
CA GLU A 27 4.33 23.27 0.95
C GLU A 27 4.00 21.92 0.29
N GLN A 28 2.77 21.42 0.45
CA GLN A 28 2.30 20.22 -0.24
C GLN A 28 2.35 20.39 -1.78
N ARG A 29 1.89 21.54 -2.30
CA ARG A 29 1.97 21.89 -3.73
C ARG A 29 3.42 21.88 -4.23
N ASP A 30 4.35 22.41 -3.44
CA ASP A 30 5.77 22.45 -3.79
C ASP A 30 6.46 21.06 -3.65
N MET A 31 6.01 20.21 -2.73
CA MET A 31 6.39 18.79 -2.69
C MET A 31 5.93 18.03 -3.94
N LEU A 32 4.69 18.23 -4.41
CA LEU A 32 4.18 17.62 -5.64
C LEU A 32 5.00 18.04 -6.87
N VAL A 33 5.33 19.32 -6.99
CA VAL A 33 6.24 19.79 -8.07
C VAL A 33 7.62 19.16 -7.94
N SER A 34 8.12 18.96 -6.71
CA SER A 34 9.41 18.29 -6.47
C SER A 34 9.38 16.82 -6.92
N LEU A 35 8.31 16.08 -6.62
CA LEU A 35 8.10 14.71 -7.11
C LEU A 35 8.05 14.63 -8.64
N VAL A 36 7.36 15.57 -9.31
CA VAL A 36 7.37 15.67 -10.78
C VAL A 36 8.77 15.95 -11.31
N LYS A 37 9.55 16.86 -10.70
CA LYS A 37 10.92 17.13 -11.11
C LYS A 37 11.87 15.95 -10.89
N MET A 38 11.68 15.17 -9.82
CA MET A 38 12.38 13.91 -9.64
C MET A 38 12.03 12.95 -10.78
N SER A 39 10.74 12.80 -11.13
CA SER A 39 10.30 11.94 -12.24
C SER A 39 10.87 12.35 -13.60
N GLU A 40 10.88 13.64 -13.93
CA GLU A 40 11.51 14.16 -15.17
C GLU A 40 13.00 13.81 -15.26
N GLN A 41 13.73 13.86 -14.14
CA GLN A 41 15.18 13.70 -14.09
C GLN A 41 15.63 12.24 -13.92
N GLY A 42 14.92 11.46 -13.12
CA GLY A 42 15.22 10.06 -12.82
C GLY A 42 14.45 9.04 -13.68
N GLY A 43 13.35 9.45 -14.32
CA GLY A 43 12.57 8.65 -15.27
C GLY A 43 11.32 7.97 -14.70
N ALA A 44 11.06 8.09 -13.40
CA ALA A 44 9.79 7.76 -12.75
C ALA A 44 9.68 8.45 -11.38
N LEU A 45 8.46 8.55 -10.85
CA LEU A 45 8.20 8.99 -9.47
C LEU A 45 8.97 8.14 -8.44
N PRO A 46 9.56 8.76 -7.40
CA PRO A 46 10.25 8.04 -6.34
C PRO A 46 9.28 7.43 -5.32
N ARG A 47 9.75 6.45 -4.55
CA ARG A 47 9.06 5.90 -3.35
C ARG A 47 9.71 6.37 -2.04
N TRP A 48 11.04 6.41 -2.01
CA TRP A 48 11.83 7.24 -1.09
C TRP A 48 12.85 8.04 -1.94
N PRO A 49 12.64 9.35 -2.15
CA PRO A 49 13.71 10.27 -2.48
C PRO A 49 14.35 10.78 -1.18
N SER A 50 15.64 10.54 -1.00
CA SER A 50 16.46 11.20 0.01
C SER A 50 17.38 12.25 -0.65
N GLY A 51 18.07 13.09 0.11
CA GLY A 51 19.05 14.06 -0.40
C GLY A 51 20.15 13.48 -1.32
N TYR A 52 20.36 12.16 -1.32
CA TYR A 52 21.27 11.45 -2.25
C TYR A 52 20.58 10.87 -3.52
N GLY A 53 19.26 11.02 -3.65
CA GLY A 53 18.47 10.50 -4.77
C GLY A 53 17.53 9.36 -4.37
N TYR A 54 17.29 8.43 -5.31
CA TYR A 54 16.39 7.29 -5.12
C TYR A 54 17.03 6.25 -4.21
N THR A 55 16.50 6.04 -3.00
CA THR A 55 16.95 4.94 -2.13
C THR A 55 16.20 3.64 -2.42
N GLY A 56 14.95 3.76 -2.89
CA GLY A 56 14.11 2.60 -3.18
C GLY A 56 13.57 1.89 -1.93
N SER A 57 13.45 2.59 -0.81
CA SER A 57 12.68 2.16 0.37
C SER A 57 11.23 2.74 0.30
N MET A 58 10.23 2.25 1.02
CA MET A 58 9.96 0.83 1.27
C MET A 58 9.21 0.26 0.06
N LEU A 59 8.13 -0.50 0.20
CA LEU A 59 7.41 -1.11 -0.94
C LEU A 59 6.44 -0.15 -1.68
N GLY A 60 5.55 -0.72 -2.50
CA GLY A 60 4.42 0.01 -3.07
C GLY A 60 4.75 0.99 -4.19
N SER A 61 3.85 1.96 -4.42
CA SER A 61 4.06 3.12 -5.29
C SER A 61 3.45 4.38 -4.64
N PRO A 62 3.89 4.75 -3.42
CA PRO A 62 3.18 5.70 -2.56
C PRO A 62 3.03 7.13 -3.12
N ALA A 63 3.90 7.54 -4.05
CA ALA A 63 3.72 8.79 -4.78
C ALA A 63 2.38 8.83 -5.54
N ASP A 64 1.89 7.70 -6.05
CA ASP A 64 0.61 7.58 -6.75
C ASP A 64 -0.55 8.07 -5.86
N MET A 65 -0.57 7.64 -4.59
CA MET A 65 -1.57 8.04 -3.59
C MET A 65 -1.46 9.53 -3.22
N VAL A 66 -0.24 10.02 -2.94
CA VAL A 66 -0.01 11.43 -2.55
C VAL A 66 -0.45 12.40 -3.65
N ILE A 67 -0.14 12.08 -4.91
CA ILE A 67 -0.48 12.90 -6.07
C ILE A 67 -1.98 12.88 -6.34
N ALA A 68 -2.59 11.70 -6.38
CA ALA A 68 -4.03 11.55 -6.61
C ALA A 68 -4.84 12.26 -5.52
N GLU A 69 -4.53 12.03 -4.23
CA GLU A 69 -5.25 12.66 -3.12
C GLU A 69 -5.17 14.18 -3.20
N SER A 70 -3.97 14.73 -3.41
CA SER A 70 -3.75 16.18 -3.47
C SER A 70 -4.54 16.83 -4.61
N TYR A 71 -4.53 16.22 -5.79
CA TYR A 71 -5.26 16.72 -6.97
C TYR A 71 -6.78 16.69 -6.76
N LEU A 72 -7.30 15.58 -6.21
CA LEU A 72 -8.71 15.39 -5.92
C LEU A 72 -9.21 16.36 -4.85
N LYS A 73 -8.38 16.64 -3.82
CA LYS A 73 -8.66 17.63 -2.77
C LYS A 73 -8.36 19.09 -3.16
N GLY A 74 -7.99 19.35 -4.41
CA GLY A 74 -7.97 20.70 -5.01
C GLY A 74 -6.60 21.36 -5.13
N ILE A 75 -5.52 20.73 -4.69
CA ILE A 75 -4.15 21.19 -4.99
C ILE A 75 -3.82 20.76 -6.42
N ARG A 76 -4.04 21.63 -7.39
CA ARG A 76 -3.92 21.33 -8.83
C ARG A 76 -2.85 22.14 -9.57
N ASP A 77 -2.13 23.00 -8.86
CA ASP A 77 -1.11 23.89 -9.42
C ASP A 77 0.27 23.20 -9.52
N PHE A 78 0.30 22.08 -10.24
CA PHE A 78 1.49 21.32 -10.62
C PHE A 78 1.25 20.62 -11.98
N ASP A 79 2.30 20.11 -12.61
CA ASP A 79 2.16 19.36 -13.87
C ASP A 79 1.65 17.93 -13.60
N VAL A 80 0.33 17.83 -13.50
CA VAL A 80 -0.40 16.57 -13.28
C VAL A 80 -0.28 15.62 -14.47
N GLU A 81 -0.05 16.11 -15.69
CA GLU A 81 0.07 15.27 -16.88
C GLU A 81 1.36 14.45 -16.80
N THR A 82 2.49 15.12 -16.58
CA THR A 82 3.79 14.45 -16.40
C THR A 82 3.78 13.51 -15.19
N ALA A 83 3.06 13.87 -14.12
CA ALA A 83 2.84 13.00 -12.98
C ALA A 83 2.06 11.73 -13.37
N TYR A 84 0.88 11.89 -13.99
CA TYR A 84 -0.03 10.81 -14.36
C TYR A 84 0.63 9.82 -15.34
N GLN A 85 1.31 10.31 -16.37
CA GLN A 85 2.04 9.45 -17.31
C GLN A 85 3.15 8.65 -16.62
N SER A 86 3.81 9.22 -15.61
CA SER A 86 4.77 8.47 -14.78
C SER A 86 4.12 7.40 -13.91
N MET A 87 2.98 7.69 -13.29
CA MET A 87 2.20 6.73 -12.50
C MET A 87 1.78 5.55 -13.38
N LYS A 88 1.10 5.84 -14.51
CA LYS A 88 0.65 4.84 -15.50
C LYS A 88 1.80 3.99 -16.05
N LYS A 89 2.92 4.60 -16.42
CA LYS A 89 4.12 3.89 -16.90
C LYS A 89 4.62 2.89 -15.85
N THR A 90 4.74 3.33 -14.59
CA THR A 90 5.24 2.54 -13.45
C THR A 90 4.28 1.40 -13.07
N ALA A 91 2.97 1.64 -13.21
CA ALA A 91 1.93 0.67 -12.90
C ALA A 91 1.71 -0.40 -13.99
N LEU A 92 2.21 -0.18 -15.22
CA LEU A 92 1.97 -1.08 -16.36
C LEU A 92 3.25 -1.72 -16.95
N ASN A 93 4.45 -1.30 -16.52
CA ASN A 93 5.71 -1.75 -17.13
C ASN A 93 6.79 -2.03 -16.07
N PRO A 94 7.65 -3.05 -16.29
CA PRO A 94 8.85 -3.22 -15.47
C PRO A 94 9.83 -2.06 -15.69
N SER A 95 10.52 -1.66 -14.62
CA SER A 95 11.61 -0.69 -14.69
C SER A 95 12.74 -1.20 -15.61
N PRO A 96 13.28 -0.37 -16.53
CA PRO A 96 14.44 -0.73 -17.34
C PRO A 96 15.64 -1.14 -16.47
N SER A 97 16.43 -2.11 -16.94
CA SER A 97 17.65 -2.54 -16.26
C SER A 97 18.62 -1.35 -16.06
N GLY A 98 19.15 -1.21 -14.85
CA GLY A 98 20.02 -0.08 -14.47
C GLY A 98 19.30 1.22 -14.12
N SER A 99 17.97 1.23 -14.03
CA SER A 99 17.22 2.40 -13.53
C SER A 99 17.57 2.72 -12.07
N ALA A 100 17.71 4.01 -11.74
CA ALA A 100 17.91 4.46 -10.35
C ALA A 100 16.63 4.32 -9.50
N TYR A 101 15.46 4.48 -10.12
CA TYR A 101 14.17 4.18 -9.49
C TYR A 101 13.87 2.69 -9.51
N SER A 102 13.14 2.21 -8.51
CA SER A 102 12.75 0.79 -8.44
C SER A 102 11.52 0.45 -9.26
N GLY A 103 10.54 1.37 -9.35
CA GLY A 103 9.20 1.08 -9.85
C GLY A 103 8.49 -0.01 -9.04
N ARG A 104 7.50 -0.68 -9.63
CA ARG A 104 6.82 -1.83 -9.03
C ARG A 104 7.61 -3.12 -9.26
N ARG A 105 8.32 -3.61 -8.22
CA ARG A 105 8.99 -4.91 -8.25
C ARG A 105 7.94 -6.01 -8.47
N GLY A 106 8.21 -6.94 -9.38
CA GLY A 106 7.28 -8.03 -9.65
C GLY A 106 6.04 -7.66 -10.48
N ILE A 107 5.98 -6.46 -11.09
CA ILE A 107 4.81 -5.99 -11.83
C ILE A 107 4.35 -6.93 -12.96
N THR A 108 5.28 -7.62 -13.62
CA THR A 108 4.95 -8.64 -14.63
C THR A 108 4.14 -9.80 -14.05
N SER A 109 4.40 -10.20 -12.80
CA SER A 109 3.65 -11.22 -12.06
C SER A 109 2.25 -10.70 -11.71
N TYR A 110 2.21 -9.51 -11.09
CA TYR A 110 0.98 -8.82 -10.70
C TYR A 110 -0.01 -8.67 -11.87
N LEU A 111 0.45 -8.20 -13.02
CA LEU A 111 -0.39 -8.05 -14.22
C LEU A 111 -0.77 -9.39 -14.87
N LYS A 112 0.08 -10.43 -14.77
CA LYS A 112 -0.16 -11.75 -15.37
C LYS A 112 -1.16 -12.58 -14.58
N TYR A 113 -1.06 -12.61 -13.25
CA TYR A 113 -1.87 -13.46 -12.38
C TYR A 113 -2.98 -12.69 -11.65
N SER A 114 -3.00 -11.36 -11.75
CA SER A 114 -3.83 -10.47 -10.92
C SER A 114 -3.47 -10.53 -9.42
N TYR A 115 -2.22 -10.87 -9.11
CA TYR A 115 -1.55 -10.80 -7.80
C TYR A 115 -0.04 -11.04 -7.99
N CYS A 116 0.80 -10.60 -7.05
CA CYS A 116 2.21 -10.99 -7.01
C CYS A 116 2.33 -12.43 -6.52
N ALA A 117 2.95 -13.31 -7.32
CA ALA A 117 3.10 -14.73 -6.96
C ALA A 117 4.26 -14.96 -5.97
N ALA A 118 3.98 -15.67 -4.87
CA ALA A 118 4.92 -15.89 -3.76
C ALA A 118 6.13 -16.77 -4.14
N ASP A 119 5.99 -17.67 -5.11
CA ASP A 119 7.08 -18.46 -5.68
C ASP A 119 7.93 -17.70 -6.72
N GLU A 120 7.55 -16.47 -7.07
CA GLU A 120 8.31 -15.59 -7.99
C GLU A 120 8.98 -14.40 -7.29
N MET A 121 8.58 -14.04 -6.05
CA MET A 121 9.15 -12.91 -5.30
C MET A 121 8.85 -12.94 -3.79
N ASP A 122 9.70 -12.25 -3.05
CA ASP A 122 9.48 -11.78 -1.68
C ASP A 122 8.28 -10.80 -1.60
N GLU A 123 7.80 -10.54 -0.38
CA GLU A 123 6.83 -9.50 -0.01
C GLU A 123 5.50 -9.57 -0.79
N ALA A 124 5.16 -10.75 -1.32
CA ALA A 124 4.17 -10.92 -2.37
C ALA A 124 2.75 -10.48 -1.99
N VAL A 125 2.32 -10.73 -0.75
CA VAL A 125 0.99 -10.31 -0.28
C VAL A 125 0.96 -8.79 -0.09
N SER A 126 1.94 -8.22 0.61
CA SER A 126 2.05 -6.78 0.82
C SER A 126 2.14 -6.00 -0.50
N LYS A 127 2.95 -6.47 -1.46
CA LYS A 127 3.03 -5.91 -2.82
C LYS A 127 1.67 -5.93 -3.53
N THR A 128 0.96 -7.06 -3.49
CA THR A 128 -0.38 -7.18 -4.10
C THR A 128 -1.36 -6.16 -3.53
N MET A 129 -1.34 -5.98 -2.20
CA MET A 129 -2.26 -5.08 -1.50
C MET A 129 -1.94 -3.60 -1.75
N GLU A 130 -0.66 -3.21 -1.72
CA GLU A 130 -0.26 -1.82 -1.96
C GLU A 130 -0.36 -1.41 -3.42
N TYR A 131 -0.13 -2.33 -4.37
CA TYR A 131 -0.37 -2.06 -5.79
C TYR A 131 -1.87 -1.89 -6.05
N ALA A 132 -2.74 -2.68 -5.42
CA ALA A 132 -4.19 -2.49 -5.54
C ALA A 132 -4.66 -1.13 -5.00
N TRP A 133 -4.06 -0.63 -3.91
CA TRP A 133 -4.33 0.73 -3.41
C TRP A 133 -3.82 1.80 -4.39
N ALA A 134 -2.58 1.68 -4.84
CA ALA A 134 -2.02 2.61 -5.82
C ALA A 134 -2.84 2.63 -7.13
N ASP A 135 -3.40 1.50 -7.54
CA ASP A 135 -4.32 1.40 -8.68
C ASP A 135 -5.68 2.06 -8.41
N ASP A 136 -6.24 2.00 -7.19
CA ASP A 136 -7.43 2.80 -6.83
C ASP A 136 -7.13 4.31 -6.90
N ALA A 137 -5.94 4.74 -6.49
CA ALA A 137 -5.50 6.12 -6.57
C ALA A 137 -5.33 6.59 -8.03
N ILE A 138 -4.67 5.80 -8.88
CA ILE A 138 -4.55 6.09 -10.32
C ILE A 138 -5.94 6.12 -10.98
N SER A 139 -6.82 5.17 -10.66
CA SER A 139 -8.19 5.09 -11.19
C SER A 139 -8.99 6.38 -10.93
N ARG A 140 -8.97 6.89 -9.69
CA ARG A 140 -9.66 8.14 -9.33
C ARG A 140 -9.04 9.37 -9.98
N LEU A 141 -7.71 9.41 -10.13
CA LEU A 141 -7.04 10.50 -10.82
C LEU A 141 -7.35 10.48 -12.33
N ALA A 142 -7.35 9.31 -12.96
CA ALA A 142 -7.73 9.12 -14.36
C ALA A 142 -9.16 9.60 -14.62
N ASP A 143 -10.14 9.23 -13.77
CA ASP A 143 -11.52 9.71 -13.84
C ASP A 143 -11.60 11.24 -13.75
N ALA A 144 -10.90 11.84 -12.78
CA ALA A 144 -10.85 13.29 -12.60
C ALA A 144 -10.16 14.06 -13.75
N LEU A 145 -9.34 13.39 -14.56
CA LEU A 145 -8.68 13.93 -15.75
C LEU A 145 -9.43 13.61 -17.06
N GLY A 146 -10.47 12.77 -17.02
CA GLY A 146 -11.25 12.35 -18.20
C GLY A 146 -10.62 11.21 -19.02
N TYR A 147 -9.84 10.33 -18.38
CA TYR A 147 -9.24 9.14 -18.98
C TYR A 147 -10.06 7.88 -18.68
N ASP A 148 -11.31 7.84 -19.16
CA ASP A 148 -12.32 6.81 -18.85
C ASP A 148 -11.80 5.36 -19.00
N GLU A 149 -11.02 5.06 -20.05
CA GLU A 149 -10.47 3.71 -20.29
C GLU A 149 -9.44 3.31 -19.22
N ASP A 150 -8.56 4.24 -18.83
CA ASP A 150 -7.58 4.00 -17.77
C ASP A 150 -8.25 3.96 -16.40
N ALA A 151 -9.23 4.83 -16.15
CA ALA A 151 -10.00 4.87 -14.92
C ALA A 151 -10.65 3.51 -14.65
N LYS A 152 -11.23 2.90 -15.69
CA LYS A 152 -11.80 1.55 -15.66
C LYS A 152 -10.72 0.47 -15.46
N LEU A 153 -9.62 0.52 -16.22
CA LEU A 153 -8.52 -0.46 -16.12
C LEU A 153 -7.94 -0.51 -14.70
N PHE A 154 -7.57 0.64 -14.15
CA PHE A 154 -7.02 0.72 -12.81
C PHE A 154 -8.07 0.44 -11.72
N LYS A 155 -9.37 0.66 -11.99
CA LYS A 155 -10.42 0.20 -11.07
C LYS A 155 -10.50 -1.32 -11.01
N GLU A 156 -10.34 -2.01 -12.14
CA GLU A 156 -10.26 -3.48 -12.18
C GLU A 156 -9.03 -3.98 -11.40
N HIS A 157 -7.85 -3.40 -11.65
CA HIS A 157 -6.63 -3.72 -10.90
C HIS A 157 -6.75 -3.44 -9.39
N SER A 158 -7.47 -2.39 -8.99
CA SER A 158 -7.70 -2.07 -7.57
C SER A 158 -8.42 -3.17 -6.77
N LEU A 159 -9.00 -4.16 -7.45
CA LEU A 159 -9.66 -5.31 -6.82
C LEU A 159 -8.75 -6.54 -6.68
N TYR A 160 -7.50 -6.49 -7.19
CA TYR A 160 -6.58 -7.62 -7.23
C TYR A 160 -6.19 -8.15 -5.85
N TYR A 161 -6.28 -7.33 -4.80
CA TYR A 161 -6.12 -7.78 -3.41
C TYR A 161 -7.07 -8.94 -3.02
N LYS A 162 -8.24 -9.05 -3.67
CA LYS A 162 -9.22 -10.13 -3.44
C LYS A 162 -8.70 -11.49 -3.92
N ASN A 163 -7.73 -11.53 -4.85
CA ASN A 163 -7.22 -12.77 -5.44
C ASN A 163 -6.29 -13.55 -4.49
N VAL A 164 -5.75 -12.90 -3.46
CA VAL A 164 -4.95 -13.50 -2.38
C VAL A 164 -5.75 -13.71 -1.08
N TRP A 165 -7.05 -13.40 -1.05
CA TRP A 165 -7.90 -13.76 0.09
C TRP A 165 -8.26 -15.25 0.07
N ASN A 166 -7.85 -15.99 1.11
CA ASN A 166 -8.28 -17.37 1.29
C ASN A 166 -9.53 -17.44 2.19
N LEU A 167 -10.64 -17.94 1.63
CA LEU A 167 -11.91 -18.11 2.33
C LEU A 167 -11.84 -19.12 3.49
N GLU A 168 -10.96 -20.12 3.43
CA GLU A 168 -10.85 -21.13 4.48
C GLU A 168 -10.12 -20.61 5.72
N THR A 169 -9.00 -19.90 5.53
CA THR A 169 -8.21 -19.34 6.63
C THR A 169 -8.72 -17.98 7.09
N GLN A 170 -9.46 -17.24 6.23
CA GLN A 170 -9.93 -15.87 6.47
C GLN A 170 -8.79 -14.84 6.59
N TYR A 171 -7.73 -14.99 5.79
CA TYR A 171 -6.61 -14.07 5.67
C TYR A 171 -6.25 -13.79 4.21
N PHE A 172 -5.54 -12.70 3.96
CA PHE A 172 -4.73 -12.56 2.75
C PHE A 172 -3.54 -13.50 2.86
N GLN A 173 -3.61 -14.64 2.18
CA GLN A 173 -2.65 -15.73 2.26
C GLN A 173 -1.78 -15.76 1.00
N PRO A 174 -0.48 -16.07 1.10
CA PRO A 174 0.40 -16.08 -0.05
C PRO A 174 -0.03 -17.14 -1.07
N LYS A 175 0.18 -16.85 -2.35
CA LYS A 175 -0.35 -17.62 -3.46
C LYS A 175 0.68 -17.74 -4.58
N ASN A 176 0.87 -18.95 -5.08
CA ASN A 176 1.87 -19.27 -6.08
C ASN A 176 1.38 -18.99 -7.50
N SER A 177 2.30 -19.02 -8.45
CA SER A 177 2.09 -18.88 -9.90
C SER A 177 1.18 -19.97 -10.49
N ASP A 178 1.07 -21.12 -9.82
CA ASP A 178 0.17 -22.22 -10.17
C ASP A 178 -1.27 -22.04 -9.65
N GLY A 179 -1.54 -20.93 -8.95
CA GLY A 179 -2.85 -20.57 -8.43
C GLY A 179 -3.18 -21.13 -7.03
N LYS A 180 -2.30 -21.93 -6.42
CA LYS A 180 -2.53 -22.48 -5.07
C LYS A 180 -2.03 -21.54 -3.99
N PHE A 181 -2.72 -21.54 -2.85
CA PHE A 181 -2.23 -20.90 -1.63
C PHE A 181 -1.06 -21.70 -1.04
N VAL A 182 -0.10 -20.99 -0.43
CA VAL A 182 1.05 -21.61 0.25
C VAL A 182 0.56 -22.42 1.46
N GLU A 183 0.94 -23.70 1.50
CA GLU A 183 0.59 -24.63 2.58
C GLU A 183 1.39 -24.33 3.88
N LYS A 184 0.93 -24.86 5.02
CA LYS A 184 1.49 -24.60 6.36
C LYS A 184 1.48 -23.12 6.80
N PHE A 185 0.57 -22.33 6.24
CA PHE A 185 0.37 -20.93 6.58
C PHE A 185 0.17 -20.69 8.09
N LYS A 186 0.99 -19.80 8.67
CA LYS A 186 0.94 -19.37 10.07
C LYS A 186 0.62 -17.87 10.12
N PRO A 187 -0.63 -17.44 10.34
CA PRO A 187 -1.02 -16.03 10.18
C PRO A 187 -0.38 -15.07 11.20
N LEU A 188 0.16 -15.58 12.30
CA LEU A 188 0.86 -14.81 13.35
C LEU A 188 2.38 -14.77 13.15
N GLN A 189 2.92 -15.45 12.15
CA GLN A 189 4.36 -15.47 11.89
C GLN A 189 4.80 -14.07 11.41
N LEU A 190 5.87 -13.54 12.01
CA LEU A 190 6.41 -12.23 11.69
C LEU A 190 7.52 -12.32 10.62
N THR A 191 7.84 -11.18 10.02
CA THR A 191 8.92 -10.99 9.04
C THR A 191 10.23 -10.47 9.66
N TYR A 192 10.24 -10.22 10.97
CA TYR A 192 11.38 -9.65 11.70
C TYR A 192 12.09 -10.72 12.53
N THR A 193 13.40 -10.55 12.71
CA THR A 193 14.19 -11.19 13.77
C THR A 193 13.64 -10.86 15.18
N ASP A 194 13.68 -11.67 16.24
CA ASP A 194 14.13 -13.05 16.56
C ASP A 194 15.34 -13.72 15.85
N TRP A 195 15.99 -14.65 16.56
CA TRP A 195 17.30 -15.20 16.25
C TRP A 195 17.30 -16.76 16.23
N ASP A 196 16.17 -17.39 16.59
CA ASP A 196 15.97 -18.85 16.65
C ASP A 196 14.69 -19.36 15.94
N GLU A 197 13.84 -18.49 15.35
CA GLU A 197 12.55 -18.87 14.74
C GLU A 197 12.53 -19.01 13.19
N GLU A 198 11.43 -19.56 12.66
CA GLU A 198 11.05 -19.49 11.24
C GLU A 198 10.31 -18.14 10.97
N TYR A 199 10.67 -17.40 9.91
CA TYR A 199 9.95 -16.19 9.45
C TYR A 199 9.16 -16.45 8.16
N THR A 200 8.20 -15.57 7.86
CA THR A 200 7.61 -15.43 6.52
C THR A 200 8.26 -14.25 5.82
N ASP A 201 8.46 -14.35 4.51
CA ASP A 201 8.93 -13.27 3.64
C ASP A 201 7.81 -12.68 2.78
N ASP A 202 6.58 -13.18 2.87
CA ASP A 202 5.44 -12.77 2.03
C ASP A 202 4.81 -11.42 2.40
N TYR A 203 5.13 -10.93 3.59
CA TYR A 203 4.66 -9.66 4.14
C TYR A 203 5.86 -8.72 4.32
N VAL A 204 5.61 -7.41 4.32
CA VAL A 204 6.62 -6.43 4.74
C VAL A 204 6.33 -6.02 6.16
N GLU A 205 7.33 -6.15 7.02
CA GLU A 205 7.35 -5.50 8.33
C GLU A 205 6.13 -5.85 9.20
N GLY A 206 5.81 -7.15 9.32
CA GLY A 206 4.69 -7.60 10.12
C GLY A 206 4.30 -9.05 9.88
N SER A 207 3.01 -9.34 10.06
CA SER A 207 2.38 -10.66 9.92
C SER A 207 1.13 -10.60 9.06
N ALA A 208 0.60 -11.75 8.67
CA ALA A 208 -0.67 -11.83 7.95
C ALA A 208 -1.85 -11.23 8.74
N LEU A 209 -1.82 -11.26 10.08
CA LEU A 209 -2.84 -10.66 10.92
C LEU A 209 -2.79 -9.12 10.89
N GLN A 210 -1.60 -8.51 10.96
CA GLN A 210 -1.44 -7.06 10.81
C GLN A 210 -1.86 -6.59 9.41
N TRP A 211 -1.40 -7.27 8.36
CA TRP A 211 -1.80 -6.97 6.98
C TRP A 211 -3.27 -7.28 6.67
N ARG A 212 -3.96 -8.09 7.49
CA ARG A 212 -5.39 -8.43 7.32
C ARG A 212 -6.31 -7.20 7.22
N TYR A 213 -5.90 -6.07 7.78
CA TYR A 213 -6.69 -4.85 7.85
C TYR A 213 -6.22 -3.73 6.89
N ALA A 214 -5.15 -3.97 6.11
CA ALA A 214 -4.48 -2.95 5.28
C ALA A 214 -5.17 -2.64 3.93
N ILE A 215 -6.51 -2.66 3.87
CA ILE A 215 -7.32 -2.25 2.70
C ILE A 215 -8.35 -1.16 3.11
N PRO A 216 -7.92 0.03 3.56
CA PRO A 216 -8.86 1.10 3.92
C PRO A 216 -9.50 1.78 2.71
N PHE A 217 -8.88 1.71 1.51
CA PHE A 217 -9.42 2.32 0.28
C PHE A 217 -10.69 1.64 -0.25
N ASP A 218 -10.89 0.35 0.05
CA ASP A 218 -12.11 -0.43 -0.20
C ASP A 218 -12.56 -1.11 1.11
N ALA A 219 -12.74 -0.32 2.18
CA ALA A 219 -13.10 -0.83 3.51
C ALA A 219 -14.39 -1.69 3.51
N HIS A 220 -15.39 -1.32 2.70
CA HIS A 220 -16.60 -2.14 2.53
C HIS A 220 -16.30 -3.45 1.79
N GLY A 221 -15.46 -3.41 0.73
CA GLY A 221 -15.00 -4.61 0.05
C GLY A 221 -14.20 -5.53 0.98
N LEU A 222 -13.29 -5.00 1.79
CA LEU A 222 -12.56 -5.73 2.82
C LEU A 222 -13.51 -6.44 3.79
N ILE A 223 -14.44 -5.71 4.41
CA ILE A 223 -15.42 -6.29 5.36
C ILE A 223 -16.26 -7.39 4.69
N SER A 224 -16.59 -7.25 3.40
CA SER A 224 -17.36 -8.25 2.64
C SER A 224 -16.62 -9.57 2.35
N LEU A 225 -15.29 -9.62 2.53
CA LEU A 225 -14.50 -10.85 2.38
C LEU A 225 -14.61 -11.79 3.59
N PHE A 226 -14.93 -11.24 4.76
CA PHE A 226 -15.08 -11.99 6.00
C PHE A 226 -16.42 -12.74 6.02
N LYS A 227 -16.44 -13.94 6.60
CA LYS A 227 -17.60 -14.84 6.61
C LYS A 227 -18.88 -14.25 7.23
N SER A 228 -18.74 -13.24 8.10
CA SER A 228 -19.83 -12.33 8.48
C SER A 228 -19.29 -11.02 9.05
N LYS A 229 -20.15 -10.00 9.17
CA LYS A 229 -19.82 -8.72 9.82
C LYS A 229 -19.52 -8.90 11.31
N GLU A 230 -20.29 -9.75 11.99
CA GLU A 230 -20.12 -10.06 13.42
C GLU A 230 -18.78 -10.76 13.66
N TYR A 231 -18.37 -11.64 12.74
CA TYR A 231 -17.05 -12.27 12.78
C TYR A 231 -15.92 -11.25 12.60
N PHE A 232 -16.02 -10.36 11.60
CA PHE A 232 -15.06 -9.27 11.42
C PHE A 232 -14.92 -8.42 12.69
N VAL A 233 -16.04 -8.05 13.33
CA VAL A 233 -16.02 -7.27 14.58
C VAL A 233 -15.36 -8.04 15.72
N SER A 234 -15.64 -9.35 15.86
CA SER A 234 -14.98 -10.18 16.89
C SER A 234 -13.47 -10.21 16.69
N GLU A 235 -13.01 -10.51 15.47
CA GLU A 235 -11.59 -10.65 15.17
C GLU A 235 -10.83 -9.31 15.25
N LEU A 236 -11.50 -8.19 14.94
CA LEU A 236 -10.95 -6.85 15.11
C LEU A 236 -10.85 -6.48 16.60
N ASN A 237 -11.84 -6.85 17.42
CA ASN A 237 -11.78 -6.67 18.88
C ASN A 237 -10.66 -7.52 19.49
N ASP A 238 -10.53 -8.79 19.10
CA ASP A 238 -9.47 -9.69 19.56
C ASP A 238 -8.09 -9.17 19.13
N PHE A 239 -7.96 -8.60 17.92
CA PHE A 239 -6.73 -7.99 17.42
C PHE A 239 -6.21 -6.83 18.28
N PHE A 240 -7.11 -6.04 18.88
CA PHE A 240 -6.74 -4.99 19.86
C PHE A 240 -6.60 -5.51 21.29
N ALA A 241 -7.45 -6.45 21.71
CA ALA A 241 -7.46 -6.99 23.07
C ALA A 241 -6.23 -7.85 23.39
N LEU A 242 -5.58 -8.41 22.37
CA LEU A 242 -4.39 -9.26 22.47
C LEU A 242 -3.06 -8.52 22.17
N SER A 243 -3.11 -7.22 21.85
CA SER A 243 -1.91 -6.38 21.71
C SER A 243 -1.10 -6.31 23.01
N ASP A 244 0.23 -6.23 22.86
CA ASP A 244 1.12 -5.96 24.00
C ASP A 244 0.91 -4.50 24.48
N PRO A 245 0.53 -4.27 25.76
CA PRO A 245 0.40 -2.93 26.32
C PRO A 245 1.76 -2.28 26.68
N GLY A 246 2.88 -2.97 26.46
CA GLY A 246 4.24 -2.53 26.76
C GLY A 246 4.72 -1.37 25.87
N LEU A 247 5.28 -0.34 26.50
CA LEU A 247 5.98 0.74 25.80
C LEU A 247 7.41 0.31 25.47
N ASN A 248 7.86 0.57 24.23
CA ASN A 248 9.20 0.24 23.71
C ASN A 248 9.51 -1.27 23.61
N THR A 249 8.51 -2.08 23.23
CA THR A 249 8.74 -3.47 22.84
C THR A 249 9.52 -3.53 21.52
N TRP A 250 10.74 -4.09 21.55
CA TRP A 250 11.55 -4.30 20.34
C TRP A 250 10.93 -5.34 19.39
N THR A 251 10.08 -6.21 19.94
CA THR A 251 9.22 -7.13 19.19
C THR A 251 7.77 -6.96 19.69
N PRO A 252 6.86 -6.38 18.88
CA PRO A 252 5.50 -6.01 19.31
C PRO A 252 4.50 -7.17 19.28
N GLY A 253 4.93 -8.35 18.81
CA GLY A 253 4.04 -9.46 18.47
C GLY A 253 3.25 -9.22 17.17
N SER A 254 2.29 -10.10 16.92
CA SER A 254 1.54 -10.19 15.66
C SER A 254 0.17 -9.51 15.68
N TYR A 255 -0.17 -8.89 16.83
CA TYR A 255 -1.40 -8.14 17.06
C TYR A 255 -1.21 -6.66 16.71
N TYR A 256 -2.19 -5.80 17.03
CA TYR A 256 -2.12 -4.39 16.63
C TYR A 256 -0.88 -3.70 17.20
N TRP A 257 -0.13 -3.02 16.32
CA TRP A 257 1.11 -2.34 16.68
C TRP A 257 1.19 -0.92 16.10
N HIS A 258 0.86 0.06 16.95
CA HIS A 258 0.89 1.49 16.60
C HIS A 258 2.27 2.07 16.23
N GLY A 259 3.36 1.29 16.32
CA GLY A 259 4.71 1.73 16.01
C GLY A 259 5.15 1.50 14.55
N ASN A 260 4.25 0.99 13.70
CA ASN A 260 4.51 0.73 12.29
C ASN A 260 3.21 0.85 11.47
N GLU A 261 3.38 1.13 10.19
CA GLU A 261 2.40 1.69 9.27
C GLU A 261 1.30 0.76 8.69
N PRO A 262 1.43 -0.59 8.58
CA PRO A 262 0.44 -1.42 7.90
C PRO A 262 -0.96 -1.43 8.53
N ASP A 263 -1.06 -1.41 9.85
CA ASP A 263 -2.30 -1.64 10.59
C ASP A 263 -2.92 -0.40 11.27
N ILE A 264 -2.28 0.78 11.16
CA ILE A 264 -2.67 2.04 11.83
C ILE A 264 -4.11 2.51 11.53
N TYR A 265 -4.68 2.03 10.42
CA TYR A 265 -6.06 2.32 10.02
C TYR A 265 -7.11 1.43 10.68
N SER A 266 -6.69 0.28 11.22
CA SER A 266 -7.59 -0.72 11.79
C SER A 266 -8.56 -0.17 12.86
N PRO A 267 -8.20 0.83 13.72
CA PRO A 267 -9.15 1.38 14.69
C PRO A 267 -10.35 2.05 14.02
N TYR A 268 -10.16 2.63 12.84
CA TYR A 268 -11.20 3.33 12.08
C TYR A 268 -12.13 2.39 11.31
N LEU A 269 -11.74 1.13 11.08
CA LEU A 269 -12.63 0.14 10.44
C LEU A 269 -13.86 -0.19 11.28
N SER A 270 -13.80 0.05 12.60
CA SER A 270 -14.94 -0.03 13.51
C SER A 270 -16.02 1.02 13.18
N THR A 271 -15.62 2.24 12.78
CA THR A 271 -16.53 3.38 12.55
C THR A 271 -17.16 3.37 11.16
N MET A 272 -16.61 2.59 10.22
CA MET A 272 -17.21 2.28 8.91
C MET A 272 -18.45 1.38 9.02
N GLN A 273 -18.84 1.04 10.25
CA GLN A 273 -20.05 0.32 10.58
C GLN A 273 -20.96 1.24 11.39
N ASP A 274 -22.27 1.25 11.10
CA ASP A 274 -23.29 1.87 11.96
C ASP A 274 -23.50 1.09 13.28
N VAL A 275 -22.41 0.79 13.97
CA VAL A 275 -22.34 -0.01 15.19
C VAL A 275 -21.42 0.73 16.16
N ARG A 276 -21.99 1.19 17.27
CA ARG A 276 -21.19 1.77 18.35
C ARG A 276 -20.40 0.65 19.02
N ILE A 277 -19.10 0.91 19.22
CA ILE A 277 -18.28 0.23 20.24
C ILE A 277 -18.83 0.60 21.62
#